data_AF-A0A965G4N6-F1
#
_entry.id   AF-A0A965G4N6-F1
#
_cell.length_a   1.000
_cell.length_b   1.000
_cell.length_c   1.000
_cell.angle_alpha   90.00
_cell.angle_beta   90.00
_cell.angle_gamma   90.00
#
_symmetry.space_group_name_H-M   'P 1'
#
loop_
_entity.id
_entity.type
_entity.pdbx_description
1 polymer ?
#
loop_
_entity_poly.entity_id
_entity_poly.type
_entity_poly.pdbx_seq_one_letter_code
_entity_poly.pdbx_strand_id
1 'polypeptide(L)'
;MKKGGMDKTSWIAAGLCLLLLVLYPQIVSHFYPPDPNAAKKKAEKAAHSSAAIPSTNVVSAPAPAPQLTAKESLAPGAVSRTTPEQTAVLENKAIRVVFTTWGGGVKEIELKEHEVEPQEKVFLNRGSPDAVFALRGWTAPGEDLAWTIEKADPQEVVLAAPAHPDGSVVVRRTFRLGGDYLLTVDQQVENKGGAPFALPAYALAGGVGAPIHLRQYEQPYVGTGWFTTDLSYTTHKLPEFLPSHFLFLFPQQGKEKVASRDDRSVRWIAAKSQFFAMVLTVKGDPATGAEARKVE
;
A
#
# COMPACT_ATOMS: atom_id res chain seq x y z
N MET A 1 -45.12 25.43 31.69
CA MET A 1 -44.15 24.95 30.67
C MET A 1 -44.21 25.89 29.46
N LYS A 2 -43.24 26.81 29.31
CA LYS A 2 -43.15 27.68 28.13
C LYS A 2 -42.40 26.91 27.03
N LYS A 3 -43.08 26.60 25.92
CA LYS A 3 -42.46 26.12 24.68
C LYS A 3 -41.54 27.22 24.15
N GLY A 4 -40.23 27.06 24.30
CA GLY A 4 -39.24 27.89 23.63
C GLY A 4 -39.21 27.53 22.14
N GLY A 5 -40.00 28.23 21.33
CA GLY A 5 -39.87 28.18 19.88
C GLY A 5 -38.55 28.82 19.47
N MET A 6 -37.87 28.20 18.49
CA MET A 6 -36.60 28.69 17.94
C MET A 6 -36.72 30.16 17.53
N ASP A 7 -35.77 31.01 17.96
CA ASP A 7 -35.83 32.44 17.72
C ASP A 7 -35.68 32.76 16.21
N LYS A 8 -36.24 33.89 15.78
CA LYS A 8 -36.23 34.28 14.37
C LYS A 8 -34.80 34.42 13.83
N THR A 9 -33.86 34.79 14.70
CA THR A 9 -32.44 34.93 14.39
C THR A 9 -31.80 33.59 14.02
N SER A 10 -32.08 32.52 14.77
CA SER A 10 -31.58 31.17 14.48
C SER A 10 -32.14 30.62 13.17
N TRP A 11 -33.40 30.91 12.85
CA TRP A 11 -33.99 30.54 11.56
C TRP A 11 -33.35 31.27 10.38
N ILE A 12 -33.04 32.56 10.54
CA ILE A 12 -32.35 33.35 9.52
C ILE A 12 -30.91 32.84 9.34
N ALA A 13 -30.19 32.56 10.43
CA ALA A 13 -28.83 32.02 10.37
C ALA A 13 -28.79 30.64 9.70
N ALA A 14 -29.73 29.75 10.03
CA ALA A 14 -29.86 28.43 9.39
C ALA A 14 -30.17 28.56 7.89
N GLY A 15 -31.08 29.45 7.52
CA GLY A 15 -31.39 29.75 6.12
C GLY A 15 -30.19 30.30 5.35
N LEU A 16 -29.42 31.20 5.95
CA LEU A 16 -28.21 31.77 5.36
C LEU A 16 -27.13 30.70 5.14
N CYS A 17 -26.92 29.81 6.11
CA CYS A 17 -25.98 28.69 5.98
C CYS A 17 -26.40 27.69 4.89
N LEU A 18 -27.69 27.36 4.80
CA LEU A 18 -28.20 26.47 3.75
C LEU A 18 -27.98 27.09 2.36
N LEU A 19 -28.25 28.38 2.22
CA LEU A 19 -28.09 29.12 0.98
C LEU A 19 -26.61 29.20 0.57
N LEU A 20 -25.70 29.39 1.53
CA LEU A 20 -24.26 29.41 1.29
C LEU A 20 -23.74 28.02 0.86
N LEU A 21 -24.26 26.93 1.43
CA LEU A 21 -23.92 25.56 1.01
C LEU A 21 -24.39 25.22 -0.40
N VAL A 22 -25.58 25.68 -0.79
CA VAL A 22 -26.12 25.47 -2.15
C VAL A 22 -25.35 26.29 -3.18
N LEU A 23 -25.00 27.53 -2.85
CA LEU A 23 -24.25 28.42 -3.76
C LEU A 23 -22.75 28.14 -3.77
N TYR A 24 -22.19 27.51 -2.75
CA TYR A 24 -20.76 27.19 -2.65
C TYR A 24 -20.18 26.47 -3.88
N PRO A 25 -20.75 25.37 -4.40
CA PRO A 25 -20.21 24.71 -5.59
C PRO A 25 -20.25 25.62 -6.84
N GLN A 26 -21.26 26.48 -6.96
CA GLN A 26 -21.35 27.45 -8.06
C GLN A 26 -20.26 28.53 -7.94
N ILE A 27 -20.08 29.09 -6.74
CA ILE A 27 -19.02 30.07 -6.43
C ILE A 27 -17.64 29.47 -6.71
N VAL A 28 -17.37 28.26 -6.22
CA VAL A 28 -16.09 27.57 -6.45
C VAL A 28 -15.88 27.32 -7.94
N SER A 29 -16.90 26.87 -8.68
CA SER A 29 -16.77 26.64 -10.12
C SER A 29 -16.54 27.93 -10.94
N HIS A 30 -16.98 29.09 -10.43
CA HIS A 30 -16.77 30.37 -11.09
C HIS A 30 -15.36 30.94 -10.82
N PHE A 31 -14.87 30.85 -9.58
CA PHE A 31 -13.53 31.35 -9.21
C PHE A 31 -12.40 30.35 -9.47
N TYR A 32 -12.70 29.05 -9.49
CA TYR A 32 -11.79 27.95 -9.76
C TYR A 32 -12.41 27.02 -10.82
N PRO A 33 -12.51 27.47 -12.09
CA PRO A 33 -13.09 26.66 -13.15
C PRO A 33 -12.34 25.32 -13.25
N PRO A 34 -13.06 24.19 -13.36
CA PRO A 34 -12.43 22.89 -13.47
C PRO A 34 -11.52 22.87 -14.71
N ASP A 35 -10.28 22.39 -14.54
CA ASP A 35 -9.27 22.34 -15.61
C ASP A 35 -9.88 21.64 -16.84
N PRO A 36 -10.08 22.35 -17.97
CA PRO A 36 -10.66 21.76 -19.18
C PRO A 36 -9.81 20.62 -19.76
N ASN A 37 -8.57 20.47 -19.29
CA ASN A 37 -7.69 19.37 -19.67
C ASN A 37 -7.81 18.15 -18.76
N ALA A 38 -8.60 18.17 -17.68
CA ALA A 38 -8.81 17.01 -16.83
C ALA A 38 -9.52 15.86 -17.58
N ALA A 39 -10.48 16.20 -18.45
CA ALA A 39 -11.14 15.22 -19.32
C ALA A 39 -10.22 14.75 -20.48
N LYS A 40 -9.40 15.66 -21.04
CA LYS A 40 -8.40 15.30 -22.07
C LYS A 40 -7.31 14.39 -21.51
N LYS A 41 -6.77 14.67 -20.32
CA LYS A 41 -5.79 13.81 -19.61
C LYS A 41 -6.36 12.43 -19.30
N LYS A 42 -7.68 12.31 -19.08
CA LYS A 42 -8.36 11.02 -18.88
C LYS A 42 -8.55 10.25 -20.20
N ALA A 43 -8.69 10.93 -21.33
CA ALA A 43 -8.79 10.33 -22.67
C ALA A 43 -7.41 10.00 -23.28
N GLU A 44 -6.38 10.83 -23.03
CA GLU A 44 -4.99 10.59 -23.46
C GLU A 44 -4.38 9.37 -22.76
N LYS A 45 -4.80 9.10 -21.51
CA LYS A 45 -4.43 7.89 -20.77
C LYS A 45 -5.11 6.61 -21.32
N ALA A 46 -6.15 6.74 -22.14
CA ALA A 46 -6.82 5.61 -22.81
C ALA A 46 -6.37 5.42 -24.28
N ALA A 47 -5.68 6.40 -24.87
CA ALA A 47 -5.27 6.36 -26.28
C ALA A 47 -3.80 5.95 -26.52
N HIS A 48 -2.99 5.77 -25.46
CA HIS A 48 -1.59 5.33 -25.58
C HIS A 48 -1.40 3.81 -25.73
N SER A 49 -2.48 3.02 -25.86
CA SER A 49 -2.42 1.56 -26.02
C SER A 49 -2.77 1.04 -27.42
N SER A 50 -2.90 1.90 -28.44
CA SER A 50 -2.96 1.43 -29.82
C SER A 50 -2.51 2.51 -30.81
N ALA A 51 -1.23 2.45 -31.19
CA ALA A 51 -0.77 3.08 -32.42
C ALA A 51 0.25 2.13 -33.09
N ALA A 52 -0.24 1.41 -34.09
CA ALA A 52 0.60 0.67 -35.03
C ALA A 52 1.31 1.66 -35.97
N ILE A 53 2.60 1.45 -36.21
CA ILE A 53 3.40 2.18 -37.21
C ILE A 53 3.77 1.18 -38.31
N PRO A 54 3.68 1.55 -39.61
CA PRO A 54 3.99 0.64 -40.70
C PRO A 54 5.50 0.42 -40.85
N SER A 55 5.84 -0.79 -41.29
CA SER A 55 7.18 -1.27 -41.62
C SER A 55 7.87 -0.41 -42.67
N THR A 56 9.20 -0.24 -42.56
CA THR A 56 10.19 -0.52 -43.63
C THR A 56 11.63 -0.34 -43.11
N ASN A 57 12.49 -1.27 -43.53
CA ASN A 57 13.96 -1.35 -43.49
C ASN A 57 14.67 -1.96 -42.26
N VAL A 58 15.23 -3.14 -42.57
CA VAL A 58 16.11 -4.01 -41.81
C VAL A 58 17.48 -3.38 -41.57
N VAL A 59 17.84 -3.27 -40.29
CA VAL A 59 19.21 -3.46 -39.78
C VAL A 59 19.06 -4.36 -38.56
N SER A 60 19.84 -5.43 -38.49
CA SER A 60 19.78 -6.40 -37.39
C SER A 60 20.16 -5.70 -36.08
N ALA A 61 19.13 -5.33 -35.32
CA ALA A 61 19.25 -4.85 -33.95
C ALA A 61 19.66 -6.03 -33.04
N PRO A 62 20.47 -5.81 -32.00
CA PRO A 62 20.74 -6.84 -31.00
C PRO A 62 19.40 -7.32 -30.43
N ALA A 63 19.26 -8.64 -30.24
CA ALA A 63 18.05 -9.23 -29.69
C ALA A 63 17.62 -8.45 -28.43
N PRO A 64 16.35 -8.03 -28.32
CA PRO A 64 15.89 -7.34 -27.13
C PRO A 64 16.15 -8.25 -25.93
N ALA A 65 16.76 -7.69 -24.89
CA ALA A 65 16.92 -8.37 -23.61
C ALA A 65 15.56 -8.99 -23.22
N PRO A 66 15.53 -10.22 -22.67
CA PRO A 66 14.30 -10.79 -22.13
C PRO A 66 13.70 -9.81 -21.12
N GLN A 67 12.61 -9.15 -21.50
CA GLN A 67 11.86 -8.27 -20.64
C GLN A 67 10.67 -9.07 -20.12
N LEU A 68 10.48 -9.11 -18.80
CA LEU A 68 9.13 -9.23 -18.30
C LEU A 68 8.39 -7.97 -18.78
N THR A 69 7.50 -8.12 -19.75
CA THR A 69 6.48 -7.10 -20.00
C THR A 69 5.79 -6.82 -18.66
N ALA A 70 5.65 -5.54 -18.29
CA ALA A 70 4.94 -5.17 -17.08
C ALA A 70 3.55 -5.81 -17.12
N LYS A 71 3.35 -6.92 -16.39
CA LYS A 71 2.05 -7.52 -16.21
C LYS A 71 1.35 -6.65 -15.16
N GLU A 72 0.80 -5.53 -15.59
CA GLU A 72 0.32 -4.52 -14.63
C GLU A 72 -0.89 -5.00 -13.83
N SER A 73 -0.62 -5.20 -12.53
CA SER A 73 -1.34 -4.53 -11.46
C SER A 73 -0.43 -4.42 -10.23
N LEU A 74 -0.07 -3.20 -9.82
CA LEU A 74 0.57 -2.95 -8.51
C LEU A 74 -0.43 -3.09 -7.34
N ALA A 75 -1.69 -3.42 -7.65
CA ALA A 75 -2.74 -3.57 -6.67
C ALA A 75 -2.53 -4.76 -5.74
N PRO A 76 -2.94 -4.65 -4.46
CA PRO A 76 -3.34 -5.80 -3.67
C PRO A 76 -4.45 -6.55 -4.43
N GLY A 77 -4.40 -7.87 -4.40
CA GLY A 77 -5.43 -8.72 -5.01
C GLY A 77 -5.37 -10.12 -4.41
N ALA A 78 -6.45 -10.88 -4.56
CA ALA A 78 -6.47 -12.28 -4.18
C ALA A 78 -5.43 -13.04 -5.03
N VAL A 79 -4.33 -13.43 -4.40
CA VAL A 79 -3.31 -14.26 -5.04
C VAL A 79 -3.78 -15.71 -5.00
N SER A 80 -3.78 -16.37 -6.16
CA SER A 80 -4.00 -17.82 -6.24
C SER A 80 -2.74 -18.54 -5.75
N ARG A 81 -2.79 -19.04 -4.52
CA ARG A 81 -1.69 -19.78 -3.89
C ARG A 81 -1.87 -21.27 -4.14
N THR A 82 -1.07 -21.81 -5.06
CA THR A 82 -1.11 -23.24 -5.43
C THR A 82 -0.13 -24.08 -4.63
N THR A 83 0.88 -23.45 -4.01
CA THR A 83 1.89 -24.12 -3.18
C THR A 83 1.53 -24.04 -1.68
N PRO A 84 1.82 -25.10 -0.89
CA PRO A 84 1.66 -25.04 0.55
C PRO A 84 2.44 -23.89 1.18
N GLU A 85 1.81 -23.18 2.11
CA GLU A 85 2.48 -22.15 2.91
C GLU A 85 3.56 -22.80 3.79
N GLN A 86 4.77 -22.25 3.77
CA GLN A 86 5.80 -22.56 4.75
C GLN A 86 6.10 -21.30 5.55
N THR A 87 6.45 -21.48 6.82
CA THR A 87 6.75 -20.35 7.71
C THR A 87 8.09 -20.55 8.41
N ALA A 88 8.72 -19.41 8.74
CA ALA A 88 9.93 -19.34 9.55
C ALA A 88 9.74 -18.26 10.61
N VAL A 89 10.57 -18.29 11.66
CA VAL A 89 10.42 -17.38 12.81
C VAL A 89 11.77 -16.76 13.15
N LEU A 90 11.76 -15.44 13.41
CA LEU A 90 12.80 -14.77 14.19
C LEU A 90 12.16 -14.20 15.45
N GLU A 91 12.84 -14.32 16.57
CA GLU A 91 12.37 -13.73 17.82
C GLU A 91 13.51 -13.15 18.64
N ASN A 92 13.17 -12.10 19.40
CA ASN A 92 14.01 -11.56 20.46
C ASN A 92 13.15 -11.46 21.75
N LYS A 93 13.57 -10.64 22.70
CA LYS A 93 12.82 -10.40 23.94
C LYS A 93 11.48 -9.69 23.69
N ALA A 94 11.44 -8.74 22.76
CA ALA A 94 10.31 -7.83 22.57
C ALA A 94 9.32 -8.29 21.51
N ILE A 95 9.76 -8.98 20.46
CA ILE A 95 8.92 -9.40 19.33
C ILE A 95 9.20 -10.82 18.85
N ARG A 96 8.17 -11.43 18.26
CA ARG A 96 8.26 -12.65 17.47
C ARG A 96 7.69 -12.39 16.07
N VAL A 97 8.55 -12.49 15.06
CA VAL A 97 8.22 -12.22 13.66
C VAL A 97 8.03 -13.54 12.92
N VAL A 98 6.86 -13.73 12.31
CA VAL A 98 6.55 -14.90 11.48
C VAL A 98 6.72 -14.51 10.01
N PHE A 99 7.61 -15.20 9.32
CA PHE A 99 7.82 -15.08 7.88
C PHE A 99 7.02 -16.15 7.14
N THR A 100 6.66 -15.86 5.89
CA THR A 100 5.87 -16.77 5.05
C THR A 100 6.41 -16.82 3.63
N THR A 101 6.33 -18.00 3.01
CA THR A 101 6.57 -18.17 1.57
C THR A 101 5.45 -17.55 0.73
N TRP A 102 4.28 -17.27 1.29
CA TRP A 102 3.24 -16.51 0.59
C TRP A 102 3.58 -15.01 0.62
N GLY A 103 4.04 -14.47 -0.50
CA GLY A 103 4.52 -13.10 -0.65
C GLY A 103 5.98 -12.89 -0.24
N GLY A 104 6.67 -13.92 0.28
CA GLY A 104 8.09 -13.87 0.60
C GLY A 104 8.45 -12.82 1.65
N GLY A 105 7.63 -12.68 2.68
CA GLY A 105 7.67 -11.53 3.59
C GLY A 105 7.22 -11.85 5.01
N VAL A 106 6.83 -10.81 5.76
CA VAL A 106 6.35 -10.95 7.14
C VAL A 106 4.85 -11.20 7.14
N LYS A 107 4.43 -12.36 7.64
CA LYS A 107 3.02 -12.70 7.84
C LYS A 107 2.42 -11.86 8.95
N GLU A 108 3.02 -11.94 10.12
CA GLU A 108 2.58 -11.24 11.33
C GLU A 108 3.74 -11.01 12.29
N ILE A 109 3.55 -10.05 13.20
CA ILE A 109 4.51 -9.72 14.26
C ILE A 109 3.76 -9.75 15.59
N GLU A 110 4.17 -10.61 16.50
CA GLU A 110 3.72 -10.61 17.89
C GLU A 110 4.56 -9.62 18.71
N LEU A 111 3.91 -8.79 19.52
CA LEU A 111 4.55 -7.90 20.48
C LEU A 111 4.52 -8.54 21.87
N LYS A 112 5.62 -9.17 22.30
CA LYS A 112 5.68 -10.07 23.46
C LYS A 112 5.42 -9.36 24.78
N GLU A 113 5.77 -8.07 24.87
CA GLU A 113 5.57 -7.23 26.06
C GLU A 113 4.20 -6.52 26.10
N HIS A 114 3.33 -6.75 25.10
CA HIS A 114 2.05 -6.04 24.97
C HIS A 114 0.88 -7.02 24.93
N GLU A 115 -0.12 -6.76 25.78
CA GLU A 115 -1.32 -7.57 25.92
C GLU A 115 -2.59 -6.73 25.71
N VAL A 116 -3.57 -7.33 25.03
CA VAL A 116 -4.92 -6.78 24.80
C VAL A 116 -5.77 -6.99 26.06
N GLU A 117 -5.84 -8.25 26.46
CA GLU A 117 -6.46 -8.77 27.67
C GLU A 117 -5.44 -9.72 28.32
N PRO A 118 -5.61 -10.11 29.60
CA PRO A 118 -4.73 -11.08 30.23
C PRO A 118 -4.57 -12.32 29.33
N GLN A 119 -3.34 -12.65 28.97
CA GLN A 119 -2.97 -13.79 28.10
C GLN A 119 -3.26 -13.62 26.59
N GLU A 120 -3.78 -12.47 26.12
CA GLU A 120 -3.94 -12.17 24.69
C GLU A 120 -2.88 -11.18 24.22
N LYS A 121 -1.95 -11.63 23.36
CA LYS A 121 -0.87 -10.78 22.84
C LYS A 121 -1.35 -9.84 21.73
N VAL A 122 -0.66 -8.71 21.59
CA VAL A 122 -0.86 -7.79 20.46
C VAL A 122 -0.14 -8.31 19.22
N PHE A 123 -0.81 -8.23 18.06
CA PHE A 123 -0.23 -8.61 16.77
C PHE A 123 -0.32 -7.48 15.75
N LEU A 124 0.71 -7.37 14.91
CA LEU A 124 0.75 -6.50 13.74
C LEU A 124 0.64 -7.34 12.46
N ASN A 125 0.04 -6.77 11.42
CA ASN A 125 -0.24 -7.42 10.12
C ASN A 125 -1.10 -8.69 10.17
N ARG A 126 -1.56 -9.13 11.34
CA ARG A 126 -2.47 -10.27 11.47
C ARG A 126 -3.78 -10.01 10.71
N GLY A 127 -4.22 -11.01 9.94
CA GLY A 127 -5.41 -10.92 9.11
C GLY A 127 -5.23 -10.13 7.81
N SER A 128 -4.02 -9.61 7.54
CA SER A 128 -3.71 -9.01 6.24
C SER A 128 -3.81 -10.06 5.12
N PRO A 129 -4.37 -9.73 3.95
CA PRO A 129 -4.29 -10.62 2.78
C PRO A 129 -2.85 -10.79 2.30
N ASP A 130 -1.98 -9.80 2.55
CA ASP A 130 -0.60 -9.76 2.10
C ASP A 130 0.40 -9.74 3.26
N ALA A 131 1.51 -10.46 3.06
CA ALA A 131 2.69 -10.32 3.89
C ALA A 131 3.30 -8.91 3.71
N VAL A 132 3.87 -8.34 4.78
CA VAL A 132 4.71 -7.14 4.67
C VAL A 132 5.89 -7.47 3.77
N PHE A 133 6.25 -6.52 2.91
CA PHE A 133 7.21 -6.66 1.81
C PHE A 133 6.75 -7.53 0.63
N ALA A 134 5.51 -8.02 0.55
CA ALA A 134 5.05 -8.72 -0.66
C ALA A 134 5.39 -7.94 -1.94
N LEU A 135 6.10 -8.59 -2.87
CA LEU A 135 6.63 -7.97 -4.10
C LEU A 135 5.56 -8.00 -5.19
N ARG A 136 5.23 -6.83 -5.74
CA ARG A 136 4.25 -6.71 -6.83
C ARG A 136 4.86 -6.11 -8.08
N GLY A 137 4.27 -6.41 -9.23
CA GLY A 137 4.70 -5.93 -10.55
C GLY A 137 5.65 -6.88 -11.27
N TRP A 138 6.03 -8.00 -10.65
CA TRP A 138 6.96 -9.00 -11.20
C TRP A 138 6.25 -10.27 -11.69
N THR A 139 4.97 -10.43 -11.35
CA THR A 139 4.11 -11.59 -11.67
C THR A 139 2.83 -11.12 -12.37
N ALA A 140 2.04 -12.05 -12.93
CA ALA A 140 0.71 -11.66 -13.42
C ALA A 140 -0.22 -11.22 -12.28
N PRO A 141 -1.26 -10.42 -12.57
CA PRO A 141 -2.34 -10.20 -11.62
C PRO A 141 -2.89 -11.53 -11.08
N GLY A 142 -2.92 -11.66 -9.75
CA GLY A 142 -3.37 -12.89 -9.09
C GLY A 142 -2.31 -13.99 -8.95
N GLU A 143 -1.08 -13.76 -9.40
CA GLU A 143 0.07 -14.66 -9.22
C GLU A 143 1.08 -14.06 -8.23
N ASP A 144 1.85 -14.93 -7.57
CA ASP A 144 2.96 -14.59 -6.68
C ASP A 144 4.20 -15.40 -7.07
N LEU A 145 5.37 -14.91 -6.66
CA LEU A 145 6.61 -15.64 -6.87
C LEU A 145 6.61 -16.89 -5.99
N ALA A 146 7.17 -17.97 -6.50
CA ALA A 146 7.30 -19.22 -5.75
C ALA A 146 8.45 -19.11 -4.73
N TRP A 147 8.22 -18.43 -3.61
CA TRP A 147 9.22 -18.27 -2.57
C TRP A 147 9.50 -19.57 -1.81
N THR A 148 10.75 -19.77 -1.45
CA THR A 148 11.23 -20.86 -0.60
C THR A 148 12.08 -20.31 0.55
N ILE A 149 12.14 -21.07 1.65
CA ILE A 149 13.04 -20.77 2.76
C ILE A 149 14.40 -21.41 2.44
N GLU A 150 15.40 -20.59 2.12
CA GLU A 150 16.79 -21.04 1.93
C GLU A 150 17.49 -21.24 3.28
N LYS A 151 17.13 -20.42 4.29
CA LYS A 151 17.72 -20.47 5.63
C LYS A 151 16.73 -19.97 6.67
N ALA A 152 16.68 -20.63 7.83
CA ALA A 152 15.96 -20.18 9.00
C ALA A 152 16.71 -20.62 10.26
N ASP A 153 17.36 -19.67 10.91
CA ASP A 153 18.04 -19.87 12.19
C ASP A 153 17.76 -18.69 13.13
N PRO A 154 18.25 -18.70 14.40
CA PRO A 154 17.96 -17.62 15.35
C PRO A 154 18.52 -16.23 14.95
N GLN A 155 19.47 -16.15 14.01
CA GLN A 155 20.10 -14.89 13.59
C GLN A 155 19.43 -14.30 12.35
N GLU A 156 19.06 -15.14 11.40
CA GLU A 156 18.47 -14.69 10.14
C GLU A 156 17.51 -15.69 9.48
N VAL A 157 16.60 -15.13 8.70
CA VAL A 157 15.73 -15.87 7.78
C VAL A 157 16.03 -15.41 6.37
N VAL A 158 16.29 -16.35 5.47
CA VAL A 158 16.52 -16.09 4.05
C VAL A 158 15.40 -16.72 3.23
N LEU A 159 14.69 -15.88 2.47
CA LEU A 159 13.69 -16.30 1.49
C LEU A 159 14.21 -16.02 0.09
N ALA A 160 13.99 -16.92 -0.85
CA ALA A 160 14.35 -16.70 -2.25
C ALA A 160 13.26 -17.16 -3.20
N ALA A 161 13.17 -16.53 -4.37
CA ALA A 161 12.26 -16.95 -5.43
C ALA A 161 12.86 -16.71 -6.81
N PRO A 162 12.60 -17.58 -7.80
CA PRO A 162 12.85 -17.29 -9.20
C PRO A 162 11.92 -16.15 -9.64
N ALA A 163 12.50 -15.09 -10.19
CA ALA A 163 11.80 -13.90 -10.66
C ALA A 163 11.67 -13.84 -12.19
N HIS A 164 12.21 -14.82 -12.90
CA HIS A 164 12.00 -14.99 -14.34
C HIS A 164 11.66 -16.46 -14.62
N PRO A 165 10.80 -16.78 -15.62
CA PRO A 165 10.33 -18.15 -15.87
C PRO A 165 11.44 -19.18 -16.13
N ASP A 166 12.59 -18.76 -16.67
CA ASP A 166 13.74 -19.64 -16.91
C ASP A 166 14.67 -19.79 -15.69
N GLY A 167 14.36 -19.13 -14.57
CA GLY A 167 15.16 -19.16 -13.34
C GLY A 167 16.47 -18.36 -13.39
N SER A 168 16.75 -17.61 -14.46
CA SER A 168 17.96 -16.79 -14.61
C SER A 168 17.99 -15.61 -13.65
N VAL A 169 16.83 -15.09 -13.25
CA VAL A 169 16.72 -14.01 -12.27
C VAL A 169 16.21 -14.58 -10.96
N VAL A 170 16.91 -14.32 -9.87
CA VAL A 170 16.53 -14.77 -8.51
C VAL A 170 16.46 -13.56 -7.59
N VAL A 171 15.36 -13.43 -6.85
CA VAL A 171 15.25 -12.47 -5.75
C VAL A 171 15.53 -13.21 -4.46
N ARG A 172 16.38 -12.63 -3.61
CA ARG A 172 16.70 -13.13 -2.27
C ARG A 172 16.46 -12.04 -1.25
N ARG A 173 15.83 -12.39 -0.14
CA ARG A 173 15.59 -11.52 1.00
C ARG A 173 16.22 -12.11 2.24
N THR A 174 17.05 -11.33 2.90
CA THR A 174 17.63 -11.71 4.19
C THR A 174 17.08 -10.81 5.29
N PHE A 175 16.38 -11.41 6.24
CA PHE A 175 15.77 -10.75 7.38
C PHE A 175 16.60 -10.93 8.63
N ARG A 176 16.80 -9.85 9.39
CA ARG A 176 17.53 -9.85 10.67
C ARG A 176 16.86 -8.93 11.68
N LEU A 177 16.81 -9.37 12.93
CA LEU A 177 16.39 -8.52 14.03
C LEU A 177 17.55 -7.61 14.47
N GLY A 178 17.23 -6.36 14.76
CA GLY A 178 18.13 -5.38 15.38
C GLY A 178 17.41 -4.68 16.53
N GLY A 179 18.07 -4.51 17.67
CA GLY A 179 17.42 -3.94 18.86
C GLY A 179 16.13 -4.67 19.24
N ASP A 180 15.18 -3.94 19.82
CA ASP A 180 13.93 -4.52 20.32
C ASP A 180 12.86 -4.66 19.23
N TYR A 181 12.61 -3.61 18.44
CA TYR A 181 11.50 -3.55 17.48
C TYR A 181 11.94 -3.33 16.01
N LEU A 182 13.24 -3.34 15.71
CA LEU A 182 13.74 -3.12 14.36
C LEU A 182 13.95 -4.45 13.63
N LEU A 183 13.29 -4.59 12.48
CA LEU A 183 13.53 -5.66 11.52
C LEU A 183 14.22 -5.05 10.29
N THR A 184 15.37 -5.59 9.93
CA THR A 184 16.07 -5.21 8.70
C THR A 184 15.83 -6.25 7.63
N VAL A 185 15.57 -5.81 6.40
CA VAL A 185 15.53 -6.66 5.20
C VAL A 185 16.59 -6.18 4.21
N ASP A 186 17.41 -7.11 3.73
CA ASP A 186 18.29 -6.91 2.58
C ASP A 186 17.68 -7.66 1.39
N GLN A 187 17.32 -6.96 0.31
CA GLN A 187 16.78 -7.57 -0.91
C GLN A 187 17.82 -7.50 -2.02
N GLN A 188 18.23 -8.67 -2.50
CA GLN A 188 19.16 -8.83 -3.61
C GLN A 188 18.44 -9.41 -4.81
N VAL A 189 18.75 -8.89 -6.00
CA VAL A 189 18.28 -9.43 -7.27
C VAL A 189 19.51 -9.87 -8.05
N GLU A 190 19.60 -11.16 -8.31
CA GLU A 190 20.74 -11.79 -8.98
C GLU A 190 20.32 -12.18 -10.39
N ASN A 191 21.03 -11.68 -11.40
CA ASN A 191 20.89 -12.14 -12.79
C ASN A 191 22.03 -13.11 -13.11
N LYS A 192 21.70 -14.39 -13.19
CA LYS A 192 22.58 -15.50 -13.55
C LYS A 192 22.62 -15.76 -15.06
N GLY A 193 21.84 -15.01 -15.84
CA GLY A 193 21.81 -15.09 -17.29
C GLY A 193 23.00 -14.39 -17.95
N GLY A 194 23.25 -14.73 -19.22
CA GLY A 194 24.29 -14.10 -20.04
C GLY A 194 23.89 -12.76 -20.66
N ALA A 195 22.62 -12.37 -20.52
CA ALA A 195 22.07 -11.12 -21.06
C ALA A 195 21.65 -10.17 -19.93
N PRO A 196 21.79 -8.84 -20.09
CA PRO A 196 21.23 -7.88 -19.15
C PRO A 196 19.73 -8.09 -18.94
N PHE A 197 19.26 -7.90 -17.71
CA PHE A 197 17.84 -8.00 -17.35
C PHE A 197 17.32 -6.63 -16.89
N ALA A 198 16.27 -6.12 -17.52
CA ALA A 198 15.63 -4.87 -17.13
C ALA A 198 14.66 -5.12 -15.97
N LEU A 199 14.87 -4.47 -14.83
CA LEU A 199 13.99 -4.60 -13.67
C LEU A 199 12.64 -3.92 -13.94
N PRO A 200 11.50 -4.63 -13.77
CA PRO A 200 10.20 -4.00 -13.89
C PRO A 200 9.92 -3.08 -12.71
N ALA A 201 9.02 -2.11 -12.91
CA ALA A 201 8.48 -1.30 -11.82
C ALA A 201 7.81 -2.20 -10.76
N TYR A 202 7.98 -1.86 -9.49
CA TYR A 202 7.49 -2.70 -8.40
C TYR A 202 7.01 -1.91 -7.20
N ALA A 203 6.21 -2.58 -6.40
CA ALA A 203 5.76 -2.09 -5.10
C ALA A 203 6.01 -3.17 -4.03
N LEU A 204 6.21 -2.70 -2.79
CA LEU A 204 6.33 -3.55 -1.61
C LEU A 204 5.16 -3.26 -0.68
N ALA A 205 4.49 -4.30 -0.20
CA ALA A 205 3.39 -4.14 0.74
C ALA A 205 3.87 -3.57 2.09
N GLY A 206 3.25 -2.49 2.55
CA GLY A 206 3.54 -1.86 3.85
C GLY A 206 2.83 -2.49 5.05
N GLY A 207 1.98 -3.48 4.81
CA GLY A 207 1.15 -4.14 5.80
C GLY A 207 -0.07 -3.33 6.24
N VAL A 208 -0.78 -3.88 7.23
CA VAL A 208 -1.97 -3.27 7.84
C VAL A 208 -1.78 -3.07 9.35
N GLY A 209 -2.41 -2.03 9.90
CA GLY A 209 -2.27 -1.66 11.31
C GLY A 209 -2.80 -2.67 12.33
N ALA A 210 -3.52 -3.72 11.89
CA ALA A 210 -4.10 -4.81 12.70
C ALA A 210 -4.66 -4.31 14.06
N PRO A 211 -5.78 -3.59 14.05
CA PRO A 211 -6.32 -2.99 15.28
C PRO A 211 -6.78 -4.08 16.25
N ILE A 212 -6.51 -3.86 17.53
CA ILE A 212 -6.92 -4.75 18.63
C ILE A 212 -8.45 -4.90 18.68
N HIS A 213 -9.14 -3.77 18.55
CA HIS A 213 -10.59 -3.69 18.43
C HIS A 213 -10.94 -2.74 17.28
N LEU A 214 -12.09 -2.96 16.65
CA LEU A 214 -12.57 -2.10 15.57
C LEU A 214 -13.94 -1.49 15.89
N ARG A 215 -14.06 -0.90 17.08
CA ARG A 215 -15.28 -0.16 17.46
C ARG A 215 -15.36 1.12 16.64
N GLN A 216 -16.58 1.64 16.44
CA GLN A 216 -16.81 2.82 15.58
C GLN A 216 -15.94 4.03 15.97
N TYR A 217 -15.76 4.28 17.27
CA TYR A 217 -14.93 5.39 17.77
C TYR A 217 -13.42 5.14 17.66
N GLU A 218 -12.99 3.91 17.37
CA GLU A 218 -11.58 3.54 17.20
C GLU A 218 -11.12 3.61 15.74
N GLN A 219 -12.06 3.52 14.79
CA GLN A 219 -11.80 3.62 13.35
C GLN A 219 -10.91 4.83 12.97
N PRO A 220 -11.09 6.04 13.53
CA PRO A 220 -10.24 7.18 13.20
C PRO A 220 -8.75 7.04 13.59
N TYR A 221 -8.41 6.08 14.43
CA TYR A 221 -7.02 5.83 14.81
C TYR A 221 -6.33 4.79 13.92
N VAL A 222 -7.11 3.95 13.24
CA VAL A 222 -6.63 2.99 12.25
C VAL A 222 -6.39 3.71 10.94
N GLY A 223 -5.25 3.44 10.31
CA GLY A 223 -4.96 4.01 9.01
C GLY A 223 -3.52 3.83 8.57
N THR A 224 -3.13 4.69 7.66
CA THR A 224 -1.80 4.70 7.05
C THR A 224 -1.33 6.14 6.89
N GLY A 225 -0.05 6.30 6.60
CA GLY A 225 0.52 7.59 6.26
C GLY A 225 1.87 7.42 5.62
N TRP A 226 2.37 8.50 5.07
CA TRP A 226 3.70 8.55 4.46
C TRP A 226 4.32 9.92 4.62
N PHE A 227 5.63 9.94 4.64
CA PHE A 227 6.43 11.14 4.75
C PHE A 227 7.31 11.30 3.54
N THR A 228 7.29 12.49 2.97
CA THR A 228 7.91 12.78 1.68
C THR A 228 9.18 13.61 1.82
N THR A 229 9.94 13.71 0.73
CA THR A 229 11.26 14.36 0.73
C THR A 229 11.24 15.86 1.01
N ASP A 230 10.10 16.50 0.79
CA ASP A 230 9.78 17.90 1.12
C ASP A 230 9.35 18.10 2.59
N LEU A 231 9.48 17.08 3.43
CA LEU A 231 9.11 17.08 4.85
C LEU A 231 7.60 17.17 5.11
N SER A 232 6.77 16.84 4.11
CA SER A 232 5.32 16.73 4.30
C SER A 232 4.92 15.35 4.84
N TYR A 233 4.02 15.32 5.82
CA TYR A 233 3.39 14.10 6.31
C TYR A 233 1.91 14.07 5.90
N THR A 234 1.51 13.00 5.20
CA THR A 234 0.12 12.75 4.82
C THR A 234 -0.38 11.51 5.54
N THR A 235 -1.61 11.56 6.07
CA THR A 235 -2.26 10.42 6.71
C THR A 235 -3.65 10.18 6.12
N HIS A 236 -4.02 8.92 6.04
CA HIS A 236 -5.34 8.47 5.65
C HIS A 236 -5.90 7.53 6.71
N LYS A 237 -7.11 7.82 7.18
CA LYS A 237 -7.76 7.06 8.26
C LYS A 237 -8.82 6.14 7.69
N LEU A 238 -9.10 5.04 8.40
CA LEU A 238 -10.09 4.05 7.97
C LEU A 238 -11.45 4.65 7.57
N PRO A 239 -12.02 5.65 8.27
CA PRO A 239 -13.29 6.26 7.88
C PRO A 239 -13.30 6.86 6.46
N GLU A 240 -12.15 7.25 5.90
CA GLU A 240 -12.08 7.75 4.52
C GLU A 240 -12.36 6.65 3.48
N PHE A 241 -12.18 5.38 3.85
CA PHE A 241 -12.41 4.22 2.99
C PHE A 241 -13.80 3.58 3.23
N LEU A 242 -14.57 4.09 4.20
CA LEU A 242 -15.90 3.61 4.52
C LEU A 242 -16.98 4.49 3.86
N PRO A 243 -18.12 3.91 3.46
CA PRO A 243 -19.28 4.70 3.05
C PRO A 243 -19.72 5.64 4.17
N SER A 244 -20.13 6.86 3.81
CA SER A 244 -20.61 7.86 4.76
C SER A 244 -21.76 8.67 4.17
N HIS A 245 -22.32 9.59 4.95
CA HIS A 245 -23.35 10.52 4.48
C HIS A 245 -22.90 11.96 4.76
N PHE A 246 -22.86 12.79 3.74
CA PHE A 246 -22.68 14.24 3.91
C PHE A 246 -24.00 14.86 4.36
N LEU A 247 -23.96 15.60 5.48
CA LEU A 247 -25.14 16.22 6.11
C LEU A 247 -26.32 15.25 6.31
N PHE A 248 -26.04 13.96 6.55
CA PHE A 248 -27.05 12.89 6.68
C PHE A 248 -27.92 12.62 5.45
N LEU A 249 -27.74 13.36 4.34
CA LEU A 249 -28.64 13.34 3.19
C LEU A 249 -28.00 12.71 1.95
N PHE A 250 -26.69 12.94 1.77
CA PHE A 250 -26.01 12.59 0.52
C PHE A 250 -25.06 11.43 0.76
N PRO A 251 -25.38 10.21 0.29
CA PRO A 251 -24.48 9.08 0.42
C PRO A 251 -23.18 9.36 -0.32
N GLN A 252 -22.06 9.07 0.33
CA GLN A 252 -20.72 9.16 -0.22
C GLN A 252 -20.08 7.77 -0.19
N GLN A 253 -19.53 7.36 -1.32
CA GLN A 253 -18.71 6.16 -1.38
C GLN A 253 -17.37 6.43 -0.68
N GLY A 254 -16.88 5.41 0.04
CA GLY A 254 -15.53 5.44 0.58
C GLY A 254 -14.50 5.48 -0.54
N LYS A 255 -13.30 5.96 -0.23
CA LYS A 255 -12.18 5.90 -1.17
C LYS A 255 -11.77 4.44 -1.37
N GLU A 256 -11.55 4.04 -2.62
CA GLU A 256 -10.94 2.73 -2.94
C GLU A 256 -9.41 2.78 -2.88
N LYS A 257 -8.85 3.93 -3.26
CA LYS A 257 -7.41 4.16 -3.32
C LYS A 257 -7.05 5.61 -3.02
N VAL A 258 -5.94 5.78 -2.34
CA VAL A 258 -5.22 7.05 -2.18
C VAL A 258 -3.76 6.83 -2.58
N ALA A 259 -3.14 7.85 -3.16
CA ALA A 259 -1.74 7.80 -3.58
C ALA A 259 -1.01 9.08 -3.17
N SER A 260 0.30 8.97 -2.97
CA SER A 260 1.18 10.11 -2.83
C SER A 260 1.19 10.94 -4.12
N ARG A 261 1.69 12.17 -4.03
CA ARG A 261 1.91 13.01 -5.20
C ARG A 261 3.11 12.51 -5.99
N ASP A 262 3.06 12.64 -7.31
CA ASP A 262 4.12 12.18 -8.21
C ASP A 262 5.32 13.16 -8.29
N ASP A 263 5.21 14.34 -7.68
CA ASP A 263 6.23 15.40 -7.71
C ASP A 263 7.24 15.33 -6.55
N ARG A 264 7.15 14.30 -5.70
CA ARG A 264 8.01 14.11 -4.53
C ARG A 264 8.13 12.64 -4.15
N SER A 265 9.33 12.23 -3.77
CA SER A 265 9.59 10.87 -3.32
C SER A 265 9.14 10.65 -1.87
N VAL A 266 8.87 9.40 -1.52
CA VAL A 266 8.43 8.95 -0.20
C VAL A 266 9.62 8.36 0.56
N ARG A 267 9.93 8.92 1.74
CA ARG A 267 11.02 8.47 2.62
C ARG A 267 10.63 7.27 3.47
N TRP A 268 9.39 7.27 3.96
CA TRP A 268 8.82 6.16 4.71
C TRP A 268 7.31 6.13 4.59
N ILE A 269 6.76 4.93 4.75
CA ILE A 269 5.33 4.68 4.88
C ILE A 269 5.04 4.06 6.25
N ALA A 270 3.82 4.21 6.73
CA ALA A 270 3.39 3.60 7.98
C ALA A 270 1.98 3.00 7.85
N ALA A 271 1.78 1.86 8.49
CA ALA A 271 0.47 1.28 8.77
C ALA A 271 0.27 1.30 10.29
N LYS A 272 -0.83 1.86 10.78
CA LYS A 272 -1.02 2.13 12.21
C LYS A 272 -2.41 1.77 12.73
N SER A 273 -2.45 1.43 14.00
CA SER A 273 -3.66 1.36 14.84
C SER A 273 -3.62 2.46 15.89
N GLN A 274 -4.43 2.32 16.95
CA GLN A 274 -4.51 3.30 18.03
C GLN A 274 -3.20 3.44 18.81
N PHE A 275 -2.50 2.34 19.05
CA PHE A 275 -1.34 2.31 19.93
C PHE A 275 -0.05 1.90 19.22
N PHE A 276 -0.15 1.24 18.07
CA PHE A 276 1.01 0.65 17.39
C PHE A 276 1.10 1.09 15.93
N ALA A 277 2.31 1.10 15.40
CA ALA A 277 2.57 1.36 14.01
C ALA A 277 3.70 0.45 13.50
N MET A 278 3.55 -0.02 12.27
CA MET A 278 4.65 -0.52 11.46
C MET A 278 5.12 0.63 10.57
N VAL A 279 6.42 0.92 10.58
CA VAL A 279 7.02 1.95 9.73
C VAL A 279 8.04 1.27 8.83
N LEU A 280 7.85 1.42 7.52
CA LEU A 280 8.80 0.93 6.51
C LEU A 280 9.57 2.11 5.95
N THR A 281 10.90 1.98 5.96
CA THR A 281 11.82 2.94 5.38
C THR A 281 12.87 2.21 4.54
N VAL A 282 13.34 2.87 3.48
CA VAL A 282 14.40 2.34 2.61
C VAL A 282 15.71 2.98 3.03
N LYS A 283 16.74 2.17 3.24
CA LYS A 283 18.11 2.64 3.48
C LYS A 283 18.76 2.96 2.14
N GLY A 284 18.60 4.18 1.67
CA GLY A 284 19.15 4.63 0.39
C GLY A 284 18.17 5.54 -0.34
N ASP A 285 17.84 5.16 -1.57
CA ASP A 285 16.96 5.96 -2.42
C ASP A 285 15.50 5.90 -1.94
N PRO A 286 14.86 7.06 -1.71
CA PRO A 286 13.44 7.12 -1.38
C PRO A 286 12.58 6.47 -2.47
N ALA A 287 11.43 5.91 -2.08
CA ALA A 287 10.47 5.37 -3.02
C ALA A 287 9.89 6.47 -3.92
N THR A 288 9.59 6.16 -5.17
CA THR A 288 8.99 7.13 -6.11
C THR A 288 7.57 7.53 -5.74
N GLY A 289 6.87 6.70 -4.95
CA GLY A 289 5.54 7.00 -4.43
C GLY A 289 5.06 5.98 -3.40
N ALA A 290 3.88 6.22 -2.87
CA ALA A 290 3.15 5.33 -1.98
C ALA A 290 1.67 5.31 -2.38
N GLU A 291 1.01 4.18 -2.14
CA GLU A 291 -0.44 4.09 -2.24
C GLU A 291 -1.00 3.30 -1.07
N ALA A 292 -2.24 3.62 -0.71
CA ALA A 292 -3.03 2.82 0.22
C ALA A 292 -4.39 2.54 -0.38
N ARG A 293 -4.92 1.37 -0.04
CA ARG A 293 -6.17 0.86 -0.57
C ARG A 293 -7.01 0.29 0.56
N LYS A 294 -8.31 0.23 0.32
CA LYS A 294 -9.22 -0.51 1.18
C LYS A 294 -8.84 -1.99 1.17
N VAL A 295 -8.80 -2.59 2.35
CA VAL A 295 -8.66 -4.04 2.53
C VAL A 295 -10.06 -4.54 2.87
N GLU A 296 -10.52 -5.56 2.15
CA GLU A 296 -11.84 -6.20 2.35
C GLU A 296 -11.84 -7.13 3.56
#